data_AF-A0A517LYJ9-F1
#
_entry.id   AF-A0A517LYJ9-F1
#
_cell.length_a   1.000
_cell.length_b   1.000
_cell.length_c   1.000
_cell.angle_alpha   90.00
_cell.angle_beta   90.00
_cell.angle_gamma   90.00
#
_symmetry.space_group_name_H-M   'P 1'
#
loop_
_entity.id
_entity.type
_entity.pdbx_description
1 polymer ?
#
loop_
_entity_poly.entity_id
_entity_poly.type
_entity_poly.pdbx_seq_one_letter_code
_entity_poly.pdbx_strand_id
1 'polypeptide(L)'
;MPMPVRRFTTVLLYVVCCLMLLAGPVQGLDFGDKRAEREAAIAALPLDRLTQTARKRVEQIISHPTMFRRLPTQGMDCDRDMFLFLVRHPEVLVGIWDVMDITQVQMKRTGPYNLVASDGQGTTCEIELIYGDSQTHLYIARGKYEGSMVAKPLTGSGVFVLHSSYARSSRERETIGGRMDVFLELDSLGADLVVRTLGPLIGKSADHNFIETAKFIAQISQASEVNPEGVKKLGLQLPQVSEPVRSGFIDTAIAVGRRNGNTIADEPPIAMNDSPLGRTLDGKPAVETKVPTPVPVRVASSRPAAIDAEQDAVDRYDNPVQPRKLGMNLRR
;
A
#
# COMPACT_ATOMS: atom_id res chain seq x y z
N MET A 1 -11.78 -1.83 -29.26
CA MET A 1 -12.71 -0.92 -28.56
C MET A 1 -12.25 -0.81 -27.12
N PRO A 2 -11.77 0.35 -26.64
CA PRO A 2 -11.32 0.51 -25.27
C PRO A 2 -12.55 0.69 -24.36
N MET A 3 -12.64 -0.12 -23.31
CA MET A 3 -13.70 -0.01 -22.29
C MET A 3 -13.45 1.23 -21.40
N PRO A 4 -14.52 1.91 -20.94
CA PRO A 4 -14.38 3.21 -20.28
C PRO A 4 -13.98 3.07 -18.81
N VAL A 5 -13.04 3.93 -18.42
CA VAL A 5 -12.44 4.20 -17.09
C VAL A 5 -13.46 4.48 -15.97
N ARG A 6 -14.75 4.61 -16.29
CA ARG A 6 -15.86 4.99 -15.41
C ARG A 6 -16.24 3.97 -14.31
N ARG A 7 -15.73 2.74 -14.33
CA ARG A 7 -16.05 1.73 -13.30
C ARG A 7 -15.06 1.68 -12.12
N PHE A 8 -13.86 2.22 -12.29
CA PHE A 8 -12.85 2.30 -11.22
C PHE A 8 -13.02 3.55 -10.33
N THR A 9 -13.61 4.61 -10.87
CA THR A 9 -13.94 5.88 -10.16
C THR A 9 -14.95 5.72 -9.01
N THR A 10 -15.66 4.61 -8.92
CA THR A 10 -16.71 4.40 -7.89
C THR A 10 -16.16 3.71 -6.63
N VAL A 11 -15.02 3.04 -6.73
CA VAL A 11 -14.57 2.07 -5.71
C VAL A 11 -13.84 2.73 -4.54
N LEU A 12 -13.22 3.89 -4.78
CA LEU A 12 -12.34 4.51 -3.80
C LEU A 12 -12.98 5.66 -3.01
N LEU A 13 -14.05 6.22 -3.57
CA LEU A 13 -14.89 7.28 -2.99
C LEU A 13 -15.61 6.82 -1.70
N TYR A 14 -15.69 5.51 -1.44
CA TYR A 14 -16.48 4.90 -0.37
C TYR A 14 -15.69 4.69 0.95
N VAL A 15 -14.35 4.72 0.93
CA VAL A 15 -13.50 4.10 1.98
C VAL A 15 -13.52 4.85 3.33
N VAL A 16 -13.73 6.16 3.35
CA VAL A 16 -13.79 6.96 4.58
C VAL A 16 -15.19 7.50 4.87
N CYS A 17 -16.06 7.53 3.85
CA CYS A 17 -17.38 8.17 3.92
C CYS A 17 -18.57 7.19 3.93
N CYS A 18 -18.42 5.97 3.41
CA CYS A 18 -19.59 5.09 3.23
C CYS A 18 -19.92 4.15 4.38
N LEU A 19 -19.62 4.56 5.61
CA LEU A 19 -20.37 4.04 6.75
C LEU A 19 -21.79 4.61 6.78
N MET A 20 -22.11 5.56 5.89
CA MET A 20 -23.42 6.23 5.77
C MET A 20 -23.92 6.31 4.31
N LEU A 21 -24.31 5.16 3.72
CA LEU A 21 -25.11 5.01 2.49
C LEU A 21 -24.32 5.06 1.12
N LEU A 22 -24.63 4.37 -0.01
CA LEU A 22 -25.86 4.39 -0.84
C LEU A 22 -26.00 3.26 -1.91
N ALA A 23 -27.20 3.19 -2.51
CA ALA A 23 -27.89 2.11 -3.23
C ALA A 23 -27.42 1.71 -4.66
N GLY A 24 -27.47 0.40 -4.95
CA GLY A 24 -27.47 -0.25 -6.28
C GLY A 24 -28.09 -1.66 -6.20
N PRO A 25 -28.64 -2.25 -7.30
CA PRO A 25 -29.53 -3.41 -7.19
C PRO A 25 -28.81 -4.74 -6.92
N VAL A 26 -29.37 -5.46 -5.92
CA VAL A 26 -29.63 -6.91 -5.82
C VAL A 26 -28.42 -7.87 -5.86
N GLN A 27 -28.12 -8.48 -4.70
CA GLN A 27 -28.44 -9.89 -4.34
C GLN A 27 -27.85 -10.19 -2.94
N GLY A 28 -28.66 -10.84 -2.09
CA GLY A 28 -28.58 -10.79 -0.63
C GLY A 28 -27.24 -11.21 -0.03
N LEU A 29 -26.86 -10.57 1.09
CA LEU A 29 -25.82 -11.06 2.00
C LEU A 29 -26.08 -10.54 3.43
N ASP A 30 -25.71 -11.42 4.35
CA ASP A 30 -26.07 -11.51 5.76
C ASP A 30 -25.41 -10.45 6.65
N PHE A 31 -26.23 -9.77 7.46
CA PHE A 31 -25.82 -9.08 8.69
C PHE A 31 -26.28 -9.95 9.87
N GLY A 32 -25.75 -11.17 9.94
CA GLY A 32 -26.09 -12.12 10.97
C GLY A 32 -25.57 -11.62 12.31
N ASP A 33 -26.37 -11.77 13.37
CA ASP A 33 -25.97 -11.51 14.75
C ASP A 33 -24.83 -12.47 15.14
N LYS A 34 -23.61 -12.08 14.81
CA LYS A 34 -22.40 -12.79 15.22
C LYS A 34 -21.97 -12.30 16.59
N ARG A 35 -22.88 -12.39 17.57
CA ARG A 35 -22.66 -11.99 18.96
C ARG A 35 -21.33 -12.51 19.50
N ALA A 36 -20.98 -13.76 19.21
CA ALA A 36 -19.71 -14.35 19.60
C ALA A 36 -18.48 -13.65 18.96
N GLU A 37 -18.55 -13.28 17.67
CA GLU A 37 -17.47 -12.51 17.02
C GLU A 37 -17.35 -11.10 17.62
N ARG A 38 -18.49 -10.47 17.95
CA ARG A 38 -18.53 -9.15 18.61
C ARG A 38 -17.92 -9.21 20.01
N GLU A 39 -18.33 -10.18 20.82
CA GLU A 39 -17.80 -10.38 22.18
C GLU A 39 -16.30 -10.67 22.14
N ALA A 40 -15.84 -11.50 21.20
CA ALA A 40 -14.41 -11.75 20.99
C ALA A 40 -13.65 -10.50 20.54
N ALA A 41 -14.24 -9.67 19.67
CA ALA A 41 -13.65 -8.40 19.25
C ALA A 41 -13.51 -7.41 20.42
N ILE A 42 -14.55 -7.29 21.25
CA ILE A 42 -14.55 -6.43 22.45
C ILE A 42 -13.48 -6.91 23.44
N ALA A 43 -13.39 -8.22 23.68
CA ALA A 43 -12.41 -8.79 24.59
C ALA A 43 -10.95 -8.59 24.13
N ALA A 44 -10.72 -8.40 22.82
CA ALA A 44 -9.39 -8.15 22.25
C ALA A 44 -8.97 -6.68 22.25
N LEU A 45 -9.84 -5.75 22.68
CA LEU A 45 -9.53 -4.33 22.73
C LEU A 45 -8.51 -4.01 23.84
N PRO A 46 -7.48 -3.18 23.57
CA PRO A 46 -6.48 -2.80 24.56
C PRO A 46 -6.99 -1.69 25.51
N LEU A 47 -8.17 -1.87 26.11
CA LEU A 47 -8.85 -0.83 26.92
C LEU A 47 -8.05 -0.41 28.16
N ASP A 48 -7.27 -1.33 28.72
CA ASP A 48 -6.36 -1.12 29.85
C ASP A 48 -5.16 -0.23 29.50
N ARG A 49 -4.81 -0.14 28.21
CA ARG A 49 -3.71 0.68 27.69
C ARG A 49 -4.16 2.06 27.21
N LEU A 50 -5.45 2.38 27.30
CA LEU A 50 -6.01 3.68 26.93
C LEU A 50 -6.00 4.65 28.12
N THR A 51 -5.97 5.95 27.81
CA THR A 51 -6.30 6.96 28.83
C THR A 51 -7.74 6.80 29.28
N GLN A 52 -8.07 7.24 30.50
CA GLN A 52 -9.43 7.13 31.04
C GLN A 52 -10.48 7.80 30.15
N THR A 53 -10.13 8.92 29.50
CA THR A 53 -11.01 9.65 28.57
C THR A 53 -11.22 8.87 27.28
N ALA A 54 -10.15 8.35 26.68
CA ALA A 54 -10.25 7.54 25.45
C ALA A 54 -11.02 6.24 25.70
N ARG A 55 -10.74 5.57 26.83
CA ARG A 55 -11.46 4.35 27.25
C ARG A 55 -12.97 4.58 27.35
N LYS A 56 -13.41 5.65 28.03
CA LYS A 56 -14.84 5.98 28.14
C LYS A 56 -15.51 6.19 26.78
N ARG A 57 -14.84 6.88 25.85
CA ARG A 57 -15.35 7.10 24.48
C ARG A 57 -15.48 5.79 23.71
N VAL A 58 -14.50 4.89 23.83
CA VAL A 58 -14.57 3.56 23.21
C VAL A 58 -15.70 2.74 23.82
N GLU A 59 -15.78 2.67 25.16
CA GLU A 59 -16.80 1.91 25.90
C GLU A 59 -18.23 2.37 25.56
N GLN A 60 -18.45 3.67 25.37
CA GLN A 60 -19.73 4.21 24.91
C GLN A 60 -20.16 3.55 23.60
N ILE A 61 -19.30 3.58 22.58
CA ILE A 61 -19.61 3.08 21.22
C ILE A 61 -19.75 1.55 21.19
N ILE A 62 -18.85 0.81 21.86
CA ILE A 62 -18.83 -0.66 21.77
C ILE A 62 -19.87 -1.35 22.66
N SER A 63 -20.45 -0.66 23.63
CA SER A 63 -21.43 -1.24 24.56
C SER A 63 -22.75 -1.58 23.87
N HIS A 64 -23.23 -0.68 23.01
CA HIS A 64 -24.49 -0.81 22.27
C HIS A 64 -24.32 -0.32 20.83
N PRO A 65 -23.43 -0.93 20.04
CA PRO A 65 -23.22 -0.49 18.67
C PRO A 65 -24.49 -0.76 17.86
N THR A 66 -24.91 0.24 17.09
CA THR A 66 -25.93 0.11 16.05
C THR A 66 -25.56 -0.97 15.03
N MET A 67 -24.27 -1.10 14.70
CA MET A 67 -23.75 -2.15 13.83
C MET A 67 -22.37 -2.64 14.29
N PHE A 68 -22.13 -3.93 14.14
CA PHE A 68 -20.80 -4.53 14.26
C PHE A 68 -20.47 -5.29 12.97
N ARG A 69 -19.23 -5.14 12.49
CA ARG A 69 -18.72 -5.93 11.36
C ARG A 69 -17.25 -6.26 11.55
N ARG A 70 -16.91 -7.52 11.33
CA ARG A 70 -15.54 -7.99 11.11
C ARG A 70 -15.26 -8.05 9.61
N LEU A 71 -14.31 -7.27 9.13
CA LEU A 71 -13.91 -7.26 7.73
C LEU A 71 -13.07 -8.51 7.39
N PRO A 72 -13.06 -8.97 6.13
CA PRO A 72 -12.33 -10.16 5.70
C PRO A 72 -10.83 -10.03 5.97
N THR A 73 -10.19 -11.08 6.50
CA THR A 73 -8.73 -11.10 6.67
C THR A 73 -8.02 -11.04 5.31
N GLN A 74 -7.06 -10.14 5.19
CA GLN A 74 -6.23 -9.96 3.99
C GLN A 74 -4.78 -10.35 4.29
N GLY A 75 -4.16 -11.11 3.39
CA GLY A 75 -2.72 -11.29 3.35
C GLY A 75 -2.12 -10.33 2.33
N MET A 76 -1.05 -9.63 2.71
CA MET A 76 -0.36 -8.64 1.87
C MET A 76 1.13 -8.95 1.88
N ASP A 77 1.73 -9.09 0.70
CA ASP A 77 3.19 -9.04 0.57
C ASP A 77 3.60 -7.57 0.65
N CYS A 78 4.10 -7.16 1.82
CA CYS A 78 4.33 -5.78 2.15
C CYS A 78 5.43 -5.69 3.22
N ASP A 79 6.38 -4.79 3.01
CA ASP A 79 7.39 -4.46 3.99
C ASP A 79 6.74 -3.87 5.25
N ARG A 80 7.16 -4.36 6.42
CA ARG A 80 6.58 -3.98 7.71
C ARG A 80 6.65 -2.49 8.00
N ASP A 81 7.75 -1.82 7.69
CA ASP A 81 7.89 -0.39 7.98
C ASP A 81 6.98 0.43 7.08
N MET A 82 6.87 0.05 5.80
CA MET A 82 5.95 0.69 4.86
C MET A 82 4.50 0.54 5.31
N PHE A 83 4.09 -0.68 5.70
CA PHE A 83 2.76 -0.92 6.24
C PHE A 83 2.46 -0.06 7.47
N LEU A 84 3.35 -0.09 8.46
CA LEU A 84 3.17 0.65 9.71
C LEU A 84 3.10 2.16 9.47
N PHE A 85 3.91 2.66 8.54
CA PHE A 85 3.89 4.06 8.13
C PHE A 85 2.54 4.42 7.51
N LEU A 86 2.08 3.70 6.49
CA LEU A 86 0.84 4.02 5.76
C LEU A 86 -0.41 3.89 6.64
N VAL A 87 -0.46 2.93 7.56
CA VAL A 87 -1.55 2.80 8.53
C VAL A 87 -1.63 4.02 9.45
N ARG A 88 -0.48 4.53 9.92
CA ARG A 88 -0.43 5.70 10.83
C ARG A 88 -0.60 7.04 10.10
N HIS A 89 -0.35 7.05 8.79
CA HIS A 89 -0.43 8.20 7.91
C HIS A 89 -1.39 7.98 6.72
N PRO A 90 -2.70 7.72 6.98
CA PRO A 90 -3.66 7.40 5.93
C PRO A 90 -3.87 8.56 4.93
N GLU A 91 -3.53 9.80 5.32
CA GLU A 91 -3.55 10.95 4.40
C GLU A 91 -2.57 10.78 3.22
N VAL A 92 -1.54 9.96 3.36
CA VAL A 92 -0.61 9.62 2.27
C VAL A 92 -1.30 8.74 1.24
N LEU A 93 -2.06 7.73 1.68
CA LEU A 93 -2.84 6.86 0.77
C LEU A 93 -3.86 7.68 -0.02
N VAL A 94 -4.64 8.50 0.69
CA VAL A 94 -5.62 9.41 0.07
C VAL A 94 -4.94 10.39 -0.88
N GLY A 95 -3.80 10.96 -0.48
CA GLY A 95 -3.08 11.91 -1.32
C GLY A 95 -2.53 11.28 -2.60
N ILE A 96 -2.02 10.05 -2.54
CA ILE A 96 -1.58 9.34 -3.75
C ILE A 96 -2.77 9.06 -4.66
N TRP A 97 -3.91 8.66 -4.12
CA TRP A 97 -5.11 8.44 -4.91
C TRP A 97 -5.65 9.70 -5.58
N ASP A 98 -5.57 10.84 -4.90
CA ASP A 98 -5.93 12.16 -5.42
C ASP A 98 -5.00 12.54 -6.59
N VAL A 99 -3.67 12.35 -6.44
CA VAL A 99 -2.71 12.56 -7.54
C VAL A 99 -2.96 11.64 -8.73
N MET A 100 -3.45 10.42 -8.49
CA MET A 100 -3.83 9.48 -9.56
C MET A 100 -5.23 9.73 -10.15
N ASP A 101 -5.95 10.77 -9.70
CA ASP A 101 -7.33 11.10 -10.11
C ASP A 101 -8.31 9.92 -9.91
N ILE A 102 -8.11 9.15 -8.83
CA ILE A 102 -8.96 7.99 -8.48
C ILE A 102 -10.03 8.38 -7.46
N THR A 103 -9.81 9.44 -6.67
CA THR A 103 -10.73 9.87 -5.60
C THR A 103 -10.95 11.37 -5.58
N GLN A 104 -12.13 11.78 -5.10
CA GLN A 104 -12.42 13.16 -4.72
C GLN A 104 -12.31 13.37 -3.19
N VAL A 105 -12.00 12.30 -2.45
CA VAL A 105 -11.84 12.37 -1.00
C VAL A 105 -10.65 13.24 -0.66
N GLN A 106 -10.90 14.23 0.18
CA GLN A 106 -9.88 15.08 0.76
C GLN A 106 -9.65 14.65 2.19
N MET A 107 -8.39 14.48 2.58
CA MET A 107 -8.00 14.17 3.95
C MET A 107 -6.88 15.11 4.40
N LYS A 108 -7.03 15.67 5.60
CA LYS A 108 -6.07 16.60 6.19
C LYS A 108 -5.77 16.22 7.62
N ARG A 109 -4.48 16.14 7.96
CA ARG A 109 -4.04 16.02 9.35
C ARG A 109 -4.18 17.36 10.08
N THR A 110 -4.88 17.36 11.20
CA THR A 110 -5.15 18.56 12.03
C THR A 110 -4.42 18.53 13.37
N GLY A 111 -3.85 17.38 13.75
CA GLY A 111 -2.99 17.20 14.92
C GLY A 111 -2.13 15.95 14.79
N PRO A 112 -1.26 15.64 15.77
CA PRO A 112 -0.36 14.48 15.69
C PRO A 112 -1.08 13.17 15.41
N TYR A 113 -2.33 13.01 15.90
CA TYR A 113 -3.14 11.81 15.73
C TYR A 113 -4.54 12.09 15.17
N ASN A 114 -4.81 13.34 14.78
CA ASN A 114 -6.14 13.80 14.36
C ASN A 114 -6.16 14.10 12.87
N LEU A 115 -7.21 13.64 12.20
CA LEU A 115 -7.44 13.79 10.78
C LEU A 115 -8.88 14.26 10.57
N VAL A 116 -9.08 15.04 9.53
CA VAL A 116 -10.41 15.35 8.99
C VAL A 116 -10.49 14.88 7.55
N ALA A 117 -11.66 14.40 7.14
CA ALA A 117 -11.92 13.94 5.80
C ALA A 117 -13.26 14.44 5.27
N SER A 118 -13.35 14.61 3.96
CA SER A 118 -14.58 14.95 3.23
C SER A 118 -14.59 14.24 1.88
N ASP A 119 -15.72 13.69 1.47
CA ASP A 119 -15.90 13.10 0.13
C ASP A 119 -16.33 14.12 -0.94
N GLY A 120 -16.62 15.35 -0.54
CA GLY A 120 -17.19 16.37 -1.43
C GLY A 120 -18.64 16.10 -1.87
N GLN A 121 -19.29 15.06 -1.35
CA GLN A 121 -20.64 14.60 -1.70
C GLN A 121 -21.59 14.62 -0.49
N GLY A 122 -21.20 15.30 0.58
CA GLY A 122 -22.01 15.53 1.77
C GLY A 122 -21.54 14.77 3.00
N THR A 123 -20.52 13.91 2.89
CA THR A 123 -19.96 13.23 4.05
C THR A 123 -18.72 13.95 4.56
N THR A 124 -18.67 14.16 5.88
CA THR A 124 -17.50 14.66 6.59
C THR A 124 -17.18 13.76 7.78
N CYS A 125 -15.91 13.63 8.10
CA CYS A 125 -15.46 12.77 9.19
C CYS A 125 -14.27 13.37 9.94
N GLU A 126 -14.30 13.26 11.26
CA GLU A 126 -13.16 13.47 12.15
C GLU A 126 -12.64 12.11 12.60
N ILE A 127 -11.34 11.87 12.49
CA ILE A 127 -10.68 10.60 12.80
C ILE A 127 -9.56 10.85 13.80
N GLU A 128 -9.42 9.97 14.77
CA GLU A 128 -8.39 10.03 15.80
C GLU A 128 -7.76 8.65 16.00
N LEU A 129 -6.44 8.55 15.84
CA LEU A 129 -5.67 7.36 16.25
C LEU A 129 -5.44 7.42 17.75
N ILE A 130 -6.24 6.67 18.52
CA ILE A 130 -6.20 6.73 20.00
C ILE A 130 -5.24 5.71 20.62
N TYR A 131 -4.85 4.69 19.85
CA TYR A 131 -3.86 3.70 20.26
C TYR A 131 -3.22 3.06 19.04
N GLY A 132 -1.91 2.82 19.09
CA GLY A 132 -1.19 2.12 18.03
C GLY A 132 0.09 1.49 18.54
N ASP A 133 0.24 0.19 18.31
CA ASP A 133 1.52 -0.50 18.43
C ASP A 133 1.91 -1.11 17.08
N SER A 134 2.69 -2.19 17.07
CA SER A 134 3.04 -2.86 15.82
C SER A 134 1.95 -3.80 15.29
N GLN A 135 1.05 -4.30 16.12
CA GLN A 135 0.03 -5.28 15.72
C GLN A 135 -1.39 -4.73 15.80
N THR A 136 -1.63 -3.69 16.59
CA THR A 136 -2.98 -3.16 16.82
C THR A 136 -2.99 -1.65 16.66
N HIS A 137 -3.92 -1.15 15.83
CA HIS A 137 -4.22 0.27 15.70
C HIS A 137 -5.71 0.49 15.90
N LEU A 138 -6.04 1.41 16.79
CA LEU A 138 -7.40 1.72 17.22
C LEU A 138 -7.73 3.16 16.85
N TYR A 139 -8.74 3.32 16.01
CA TYR A 139 -9.24 4.62 15.59
C TYR A 139 -10.63 4.86 16.17
N ILE A 140 -10.90 6.10 16.58
CA ILE A 140 -12.25 6.61 16.74
C ILE A 140 -12.54 7.53 15.55
N ALA A 141 -13.72 7.39 14.97
CA ALA A 141 -14.19 8.33 13.97
C ALA A 141 -15.56 8.91 14.37
N ARG A 142 -15.80 10.18 14.07
CA ARG A 142 -17.11 10.80 14.11
C ARG A 142 -17.46 11.27 12.71
N GLY A 143 -18.57 10.78 12.19
CA GLY A 143 -19.04 11.06 10.84
C GLY A 143 -20.34 11.83 10.82
N LYS A 144 -20.53 12.60 9.76
CA LYS A 144 -21.79 13.25 9.41
C LYS A 144 -22.03 13.08 7.92
N TYR A 145 -23.27 12.78 7.54
CA TYR A 145 -23.74 12.79 6.17
C TYR A 145 -24.89 13.78 6.02
N GLU A 146 -24.70 14.75 5.13
CA GLU A 146 -25.68 15.72 4.68
C GLU A 146 -25.70 15.75 3.15
N GLY A 147 -26.48 14.86 2.56
CA GLY A 147 -26.64 14.77 1.11
C GLY A 147 -28.08 14.46 0.71
N SER A 148 -28.32 14.47 -0.60
CA SER A 148 -29.67 14.35 -1.20
C SER A 148 -30.39 13.04 -0.89
N MET A 149 -29.70 12.05 -0.32
CA MET A 149 -30.25 10.72 -0.11
C MET A 149 -30.75 10.46 1.32
N VAL A 150 -30.64 11.44 2.21
CA VAL A 150 -31.29 11.43 3.53
C VAL A 150 -32.14 12.68 3.71
N ALA A 151 -33.33 12.52 4.29
CA ALA A 151 -34.21 13.66 4.58
C ALA A 151 -33.72 14.49 5.78
N LYS A 152 -32.87 13.91 6.64
CA LYS A 152 -32.26 14.57 7.80
C LYS A 152 -30.77 14.21 7.86
N PRO A 153 -29.91 15.11 8.35
CA PRO A 153 -28.50 14.82 8.60
C PRO A 153 -28.34 13.55 9.42
N LEU A 154 -27.44 12.67 8.97
CA LEU A 154 -27.14 11.42 9.64
C LEU A 154 -25.77 11.55 10.32
N THR A 155 -25.72 11.45 11.64
CA THR A 155 -24.47 11.47 12.41
C THR A 155 -24.23 10.13 13.07
N GLY A 156 -22.96 9.83 13.29
CA GLY A 156 -22.58 8.63 14.04
C GLY A 156 -21.12 8.67 14.45
N SER A 157 -20.78 7.73 15.32
CA SER A 157 -19.43 7.48 15.78
C SER A 157 -19.05 6.04 15.52
N GLY A 158 -17.75 5.78 15.36
CA GLY A 158 -17.25 4.45 15.11
C GLY A 158 -15.92 4.17 15.81
N VAL A 159 -15.72 2.91 16.18
CA VAL A 159 -14.45 2.36 16.64
C VAL A 159 -13.95 1.36 15.60
N PHE A 160 -12.72 1.57 15.13
CA PHE A 160 -12.07 0.74 14.11
C PHE A 160 -10.80 0.15 14.69
N VAL A 161 -10.72 -1.18 14.69
CA VAL A 161 -9.59 -1.91 15.25
C VAL A 161 -8.90 -2.66 14.13
N LEU A 162 -7.75 -2.18 13.68
CA LEU A 162 -6.91 -2.90 12.75
C LEU A 162 -5.99 -3.83 13.54
N HIS A 163 -6.13 -5.13 13.30
CA HIS A 163 -5.22 -6.16 13.77
C HIS A 163 -4.29 -6.59 12.64
N SER A 164 -3.01 -6.68 12.96
CA SER A 164 -1.93 -7.02 12.05
C SER A 164 -1.11 -8.17 12.63
N SER A 165 -0.76 -9.11 11.77
CA SER A 165 0.11 -10.24 12.07
C SER A 165 1.23 -10.29 11.05
N TYR A 166 2.39 -10.77 11.48
CA TYR A 166 3.60 -10.79 10.67
C TYR A 166 4.07 -12.23 10.53
N ALA A 167 4.16 -12.70 9.28
CA ALA A 167 4.74 -13.99 8.95
C ALA A 167 5.87 -13.79 7.95
N ARG A 168 6.87 -14.68 7.97
CA ARG A 168 7.84 -14.78 6.89
C ARG A 168 7.39 -15.86 5.92
N SER A 169 7.26 -15.49 4.66
CA SER A 169 6.97 -16.40 3.56
C SER A 169 8.17 -17.32 3.28
N SER A 170 7.90 -18.46 2.65
CA SER A 170 8.91 -19.41 2.12
C SER A 170 9.94 -18.78 1.17
N ARG A 171 9.68 -17.57 0.65
CA ARG A 171 10.58 -16.78 -0.21
C ARG A 171 11.30 -15.64 0.54
N GLU A 172 11.46 -15.75 1.86
CA GLU A 172 12.04 -14.73 2.76
C GLU A 172 11.35 -13.35 2.76
N ARG A 173 10.23 -13.19 2.05
CA ARG A 173 9.40 -11.98 2.07
C ARG A 173 8.50 -11.94 3.30
N GLU A 174 8.34 -10.76 3.89
CA GLU A 174 7.37 -10.55 4.97
C GLU A 174 5.95 -10.49 4.37
N THR A 175 5.07 -11.35 4.88
CA THR A 175 3.64 -11.31 4.58
C THR A 175 2.93 -10.78 5.81
N ILE A 176 2.14 -9.73 5.62
CA ILE A 176 1.36 -9.07 6.67
C ILE A 176 -0.09 -9.55 6.54
N GLY A 177 -0.60 -10.19 7.59
CA GLY A 177 -2.01 -10.51 7.72
C GLY A 177 -2.75 -9.37 8.42
N GLY A 178 -3.71 -8.72 7.74
CA GLY A 178 -4.54 -7.64 8.27
C GLY A 178 -5.99 -8.05 8.43
N ARG A 179 -6.64 -7.61 9.51
CA ARG A 179 -8.09 -7.78 9.75
C ARG A 179 -8.62 -6.56 10.51
N MET A 180 -9.84 -6.11 10.20
CA MET A 180 -10.44 -4.97 10.89
C MET A 180 -11.75 -5.35 11.58
N ASP A 181 -11.92 -4.95 12.84
CA ASP A 181 -13.21 -4.94 13.53
C ASP A 181 -13.77 -3.52 13.54
N VAL A 182 -15.05 -3.38 13.20
CA VAL A 182 -15.75 -2.10 13.08
C VAL A 182 -17.00 -2.10 13.95
N PHE A 183 -17.07 -1.14 14.87
CA PHE A 183 -18.24 -0.86 15.69
C PHE A 183 -18.78 0.51 15.30
N LEU A 184 -20.08 0.62 15.06
CA LEU A 184 -20.72 1.87 14.67
C LEU A 184 -21.92 2.15 15.57
N GLU A 185 -22.04 3.39 15.98
CA GLU A 185 -23.16 3.94 16.72
C GLU A 185 -23.74 5.10 15.90
N LEU A 186 -25.03 5.04 15.58
CA LEU A 186 -25.73 6.08 14.80
C LEU A 186 -26.67 6.87 15.71
N ASP A 187 -26.65 8.20 15.62
CA ASP A 187 -27.40 9.08 16.55
C ASP A 187 -28.84 9.37 16.11
N SER A 188 -29.30 8.86 14.96
CA SER A 188 -30.54 9.34 14.32
C SER A 188 -31.79 8.53 14.65
N LEU A 189 -32.93 9.24 14.80
CA LEU A 189 -34.28 8.66 14.74
C LEU A 189 -34.48 8.02 13.35
N GLY A 190 -34.39 6.69 13.29
CA GLY A 190 -34.41 5.94 12.04
C GLY A 190 -33.12 5.18 11.75
N ALA A 191 -32.14 5.18 12.66
CA ALA A 191 -30.94 4.34 12.57
C ALA A 191 -31.29 2.88 12.26
N ASP A 192 -32.26 2.29 12.96
CA ASP A 192 -32.73 0.92 12.70
C ASP A 192 -33.24 0.73 11.26
N LEU A 193 -33.92 1.73 10.71
CA LEU A 193 -34.41 1.69 9.33
C LEU A 193 -33.24 1.75 8.34
N VAL A 194 -32.28 2.66 8.57
CA VAL A 194 -31.07 2.78 7.74
C VAL A 194 -30.27 1.47 7.78
N VAL A 195 -30.05 0.88 8.96
CA VAL A 195 -29.35 -0.40 9.11
C VAL A 195 -30.08 -1.52 8.37
N ARG A 196 -31.40 -1.64 8.52
CA ARG A 196 -32.17 -2.71 7.84
C ARG A 196 -32.20 -2.55 6.32
N THR A 197 -32.23 -1.32 5.83
CA THR A 197 -32.38 -1.04 4.39
C THR A 197 -31.05 -1.00 3.66
N LEU A 198 -29.99 -0.51 4.31
CA LEU A 198 -28.69 -0.23 3.67
C LEU A 198 -27.53 -0.98 4.29
N GLY A 199 -27.71 -1.61 5.46
CA GLY A 199 -26.72 -2.45 6.11
C GLY A 199 -26.02 -3.39 5.13
N PRO A 200 -26.74 -4.29 4.41
CA PRO A 200 -26.16 -5.20 3.42
C PRO A 200 -25.17 -4.56 2.45
N LEU A 201 -25.50 -3.36 1.95
CA LEU A 201 -24.64 -2.63 1.02
C LEU A 201 -23.44 -1.98 1.72
N ILE A 202 -23.66 -1.38 2.89
CA ILE A 202 -22.59 -0.80 3.74
C ILE A 202 -21.55 -1.88 4.05
N GLY A 203 -21.98 -3.09 4.42
CA GLY A 203 -21.07 -4.20 4.74
C GLY A 203 -20.25 -4.67 3.55
N LYS A 204 -20.88 -4.89 2.38
CA LYS A 204 -20.17 -5.28 1.17
C LYS A 204 -19.18 -4.20 0.70
N SER A 205 -19.60 -2.95 0.78
CA SER A 205 -18.74 -1.83 0.43
C SER A 205 -17.53 -1.76 1.36
N ALA A 206 -17.73 -1.86 2.67
CA ALA A 206 -16.66 -1.88 3.66
C ALA A 206 -15.65 -3.02 3.40
N ASP A 207 -16.13 -4.23 3.08
CA ASP A 207 -15.25 -5.36 2.73
C ASP A 207 -14.42 -5.05 1.48
N HIS A 208 -15.07 -4.57 0.42
CA HIS A 208 -14.40 -4.28 -0.84
C HIS A 208 -13.33 -3.19 -0.65
N ASN A 209 -13.68 -2.13 0.07
CA ASN A 209 -12.78 -1.03 0.42
C ASN A 209 -11.55 -1.52 1.19
N PHE A 210 -11.75 -2.43 2.16
CA PHE A 210 -10.65 -3.00 2.92
C PHE A 210 -9.72 -3.85 2.04
N ILE A 211 -10.30 -4.69 1.17
CA ILE A 211 -9.55 -5.51 0.21
C ILE A 211 -8.73 -4.63 -0.74
N GLU A 212 -9.34 -3.60 -1.34
CA GLU A 212 -8.64 -2.73 -2.29
C GLU A 212 -7.57 -1.86 -1.61
N THR A 213 -7.84 -1.38 -0.39
CA THR A 213 -6.83 -0.63 0.39
C THR A 213 -5.64 -1.52 0.74
N ALA A 214 -5.88 -2.78 1.14
CA ALA A 214 -4.84 -3.76 1.43
C ALA A 214 -3.98 -4.04 0.19
N LYS A 215 -4.59 -4.27 -0.97
CA LYS A 215 -3.87 -4.43 -2.25
C LYS A 215 -3.04 -3.21 -2.59
N PHE A 216 -3.60 -2.02 -2.39
CA PHE A 216 -2.92 -0.78 -2.72
C PHE A 216 -1.70 -0.53 -1.82
N ILE A 217 -1.80 -0.82 -0.53
CA ILE A 217 -0.64 -0.79 0.39
C ILE A 217 0.46 -1.75 -0.08
N ALA A 218 0.10 -2.97 -0.47
CA ALA A 218 1.06 -3.93 -1.02
C ALA A 218 1.73 -3.40 -2.31
N GLN A 219 0.97 -2.77 -3.21
CA GLN A 219 1.49 -2.16 -4.43
C GLN A 219 2.49 -1.02 -4.15
N ILE A 220 2.23 -0.17 -3.15
CA ILE A 220 3.17 0.90 -2.76
C ILE A 220 4.47 0.30 -2.21
N SER A 221 4.38 -0.74 -1.37
CA SER A 221 5.55 -1.44 -0.86
C SER A 221 6.38 -2.03 -1.99
N GLN A 222 5.74 -2.79 -2.87
CA GLN A 222 6.40 -3.40 -4.03
C GLN A 222 7.03 -2.34 -4.94
N ALA A 223 6.34 -1.22 -5.19
CA ALA A 223 6.89 -0.11 -5.96
C ALA A 223 8.12 0.51 -5.28
N SER A 224 8.14 0.55 -3.95
CA SER A 224 9.28 1.05 -3.16
C SER A 224 10.47 0.08 -3.18
N GLU A 225 10.20 -1.23 -3.28
CA GLU A 225 11.22 -2.27 -3.44
C GLU A 225 11.93 -2.20 -4.79
N VAL A 226 11.18 -1.92 -5.87
CA VAL A 226 11.71 -1.99 -7.25
C VAL A 226 12.07 -0.62 -7.84
N ASN A 227 11.41 0.45 -7.41
CA ASN A 227 11.58 1.81 -7.93
C ASN A 227 11.46 2.87 -6.82
N PRO A 228 12.35 2.85 -5.81
CA PRO A 228 12.29 3.78 -4.68
C PRO A 228 12.39 5.25 -5.10
N GLU A 229 13.16 5.58 -6.15
CA GLU A 229 13.25 6.95 -6.66
C GLU A 229 11.94 7.41 -7.35
N GLY A 230 11.20 6.50 -7.99
CA GLY A 230 9.87 6.78 -8.52
C GLY A 230 8.87 7.10 -7.40
N VAL A 231 8.87 6.29 -6.34
CA VAL A 231 8.02 6.53 -5.17
C VAL A 231 8.39 7.83 -4.45
N LYS A 232 9.68 8.16 -4.38
CA LYS A 232 10.14 9.45 -3.87
C LYS A 232 9.58 10.63 -4.68
N LYS A 233 9.64 10.56 -6.02
CA LYS A 233 9.05 11.61 -6.88
C LYS A 233 7.55 11.75 -6.65
N LEU A 234 6.83 10.63 -6.52
CA LEU A 234 5.42 10.63 -6.14
C LEU A 234 5.20 11.31 -4.78
N GLY A 235 6.01 10.99 -3.77
CA GLY A 235 5.94 11.61 -2.45
C GLY A 235 6.13 13.14 -2.47
N LEU A 236 6.97 13.65 -3.39
CA LEU A 236 7.14 15.10 -3.61
C LEU A 236 5.91 15.76 -4.26
N GLN A 237 5.05 14.99 -4.90
CA GLN A 237 3.82 15.45 -5.56
C GLN A 237 2.58 15.40 -4.64
N LEU A 238 2.76 15.30 -3.31
CA LEU A 238 1.67 15.23 -2.33
C LEU A 238 1.49 16.57 -1.56
N PRO A 239 1.15 17.70 -2.21
CA PRO A 239 1.12 19.02 -1.55
C PRO A 239 0.15 19.11 -0.36
N GLN A 240 -0.88 18.25 -0.32
CA GLN A 240 -1.86 18.14 0.76
C GLN A 240 -1.34 17.45 2.02
N VAL A 241 -0.27 16.64 1.91
CA VAL A 241 0.38 15.97 3.05
C VAL A 241 1.46 16.89 3.62
N SER A 242 1.59 16.98 4.95
CA SER A 242 2.60 17.85 5.59
C SER A 242 4.03 17.43 5.25
N GLU A 243 4.96 18.39 5.26
CA GLU A 243 6.36 18.12 4.94
C GLU A 243 7.00 17.00 5.79
N PRO A 244 6.82 16.95 7.12
CA PRO A 244 7.41 15.88 7.92
C PRO A 244 6.87 14.49 7.56
N VAL A 245 5.57 14.40 7.24
CA VAL A 245 4.94 13.14 6.85
C VAL A 245 5.40 12.74 5.44
N ARG A 246 5.50 13.67 4.50
CA ARG A 246 6.06 13.38 3.16
C ARG A 246 7.50 12.90 3.25
N SER A 247 8.35 13.53 4.05
CA SER A 247 9.73 13.09 4.25
C SER A 247 9.75 11.67 4.82
N GLY A 248 8.95 11.40 5.87
CA GLY A 248 8.85 10.06 6.44
C GLY A 248 8.41 9.00 5.43
N PHE A 249 7.48 9.32 4.52
CA PHE A 249 7.06 8.42 3.45
C PHE A 249 8.22 8.13 2.48
N ILE A 250 8.91 9.18 2.03
CA ILE A 250 10.05 9.07 1.12
C ILE A 250 11.18 8.26 1.78
N ASP A 251 11.54 8.57 3.01
CA ASP A 251 12.60 7.88 3.75
C ASP A 251 12.28 6.40 3.93
N THR A 252 11.02 6.07 4.24
CA THR A 252 10.54 4.69 4.32
C THR A 252 10.66 3.99 2.97
N ALA A 253 10.23 4.62 1.87
CA ALA A 253 10.34 4.04 0.54
C ALA A 253 11.80 3.77 0.12
N ILE A 254 12.72 4.70 0.39
CA ILE A 254 14.15 4.51 0.14
C ILE A 254 14.72 3.37 0.99
N ALA A 255 14.33 3.27 2.27
CA ALA A 255 14.78 2.20 3.17
C ALA A 255 14.32 0.81 2.68
N VAL A 256 13.07 0.69 2.24
CA VAL A 256 12.53 -0.53 1.62
C VAL A 256 13.36 -0.94 0.41
N GLY A 257 13.61 -0.01 -0.52
CA GLY A 257 14.43 -0.28 -1.71
C GLY A 257 15.86 -0.71 -1.37
N ARG A 258 16.48 -0.13 -0.33
CA ARG A 258 17.82 -0.54 0.14
C ARG A 258 17.85 -1.94 0.73
N ARG A 259 16.83 -2.32 1.51
CA ARG A 259 16.71 -3.67 2.07
C ARG A 259 16.66 -4.72 0.95
N ASN A 260 15.90 -4.44 -0.10
CA ASN A 260 15.77 -5.33 -1.24
C ASN A 260 17.00 -5.33 -2.16
N GLY A 261 17.66 -4.19 -2.35
CA GLY A 261 18.91 -4.08 -3.13
C GLY A 261 20.07 -4.92 -2.56
N ASN A 262 20.02 -5.27 -1.26
CA ASN A 262 20.95 -6.22 -0.65
C ASN A 262 20.56 -7.70 -0.88
N THR A 263 19.33 -7.97 -1.33
CA THR A 263 18.79 -9.31 -1.62
C THR A 263 18.82 -9.64 -3.13
N ILE A 264 18.69 -8.65 -4.02
CA ILE A 264 18.69 -8.80 -5.49
C ILE A 264 20.12 -8.87 -6.07
N ALA A 265 20.96 -9.78 -5.59
CA ALA A 265 22.17 -10.13 -6.32
C ALA A 265 21.90 -11.11 -7.49
N ASP A 266 20.73 -11.78 -7.54
CA ASP A 266 20.57 -12.99 -8.38
C ASP A 266 19.24 -13.17 -9.14
N GLU A 267 18.32 -12.19 -9.22
CA GLU A 267 17.09 -12.37 -10.03
C GLU A 267 16.79 -11.20 -10.97
N PRO A 268 16.54 -11.45 -12.27
CA PRO A 268 16.26 -10.40 -13.24
C PRO A 268 14.90 -9.72 -12.99
N PRO A 269 14.77 -8.42 -13.27
CA PRO A 269 13.56 -7.64 -12.97
C PRO A 269 12.35 -8.13 -13.77
N ILE A 270 11.22 -8.29 -13.08
CA ILE A 270 9.91 -8.53 -13.70
C ILE A 270 9.43 -7.23 -14.35
N ALA A 271 9.15 -7.25 -15.65
CA ALA A 271 8.65 -6.10 -16.40
C ALA A 271 7.28 -5.65 -15.86
N MET A 272 7.21 -4.38 -15.45
CA MET A 272 6.16 -3.77 -14.65
C MET A 272 4.94 -3.30 -15.49
N ASN A 273 4.43 -4.14 -16.41
CA ASN A 273 3.41 -3.70 -17.37
C ASN A 273 1.94 -3.75 -16.90
N ASP A 274 1.64 -4.36 -15.74
CA ASP A 274 0.24 -4.54 -15.30
C ASP A 274 -0.12 -3.80 -13.99
N SER A 275 0.76 -2.93 -13.49
CA SER A 275 0.46 -2.12 -12.28
C SER A 275 -0.31 -0.84 -12.65
N PRO A 276 -1.36 -0.45 -11.91
CA PRO A 276 -2.03 0.85 -12.06
C PRO A 276 -1.08 2.05 -11.91
N LEU A 277 0.03 1.85 -11.18
CA LEU A 277 1.13 2.81 -11.01
C LEU A 277 2.06 2.90 -12.25
N GLY A 278 1.85 2.06 -13.26
CA GLY A 278 2.62 2.01 -14.51
C GLY A 278 2.18 3.03 -15.57
N ARG A 279 1.11 3.81 -15.32
CA ARG A 279 0.89 5.04 -16.07
C ARG A 279 1.89 6.06 -15.54
N THR A 280 2.86 6.43 -16.37
CA THR A 280 3.82 7.47 -16.02
C THR A 280 3.06 8.70 -15.52
N LEU A 281 3.61 9.39 -14.53
CA LEU A 281 3.08 10.62 -13.91
C LEU A 281 2.95 11.80 -14.89
N ASP A 282 3.01 11.53 -16.21
CA ASP A 282 2.97 12.49 -17.30
C ASP A 282 1.85 12.15 -18.33
N GLY A 283 1.03 11.11 -18.10
CA GLY A 283 -0.13 10.79 -18.94
C GLY A 283 0.19 10.32 -20.36
N LYS A 284 1.44 9.91 -20.65
CA LYS A 284 1.84 9.36 -21.96
C LYS A 284 1.82 7.83 -21.95
N PRO A 285 1.45 7.17 -23.06
CA PRO A 285 1.59 5.72 -23.16
C PRO A 285 3.06 5.31 -23.01
N ALA A 286 3.30 4.16 -22.37
CA ALA A 286 4.64 3.59 -22.23
C ALA A 286 5.27 3.45 -23.62
N VAL A 287 6.46 4.05 -23.80
CA VAL A 287 7.24 3.86 -25.02
C VAL A 287 7.64 2.39 -25.06
N GLU A 288 7.22 1.69 -26.11
CA GLU A 288 7.65 0.33 -26.42
C GLU A 288 9.18 0.33 -26.62
N THR A 289 9.93 0.05 -25.55
CA THR A 289 11.36 -0.22 -25.66
C THR A 289 11.52 -1.61 -26.23
N LYS A 290 11.70 -1.67 -27.55
CA LYS A 290 12.07 -2.88 -28.27
C LYS A 290 13.32 -3.47 -27.62
N VAL A 291 13.18 -4.66 -27.02
CA VAL A 291 14.30 -5.44 -26.45
C VAL A 291 15.38 -5.59 -27.54
N PRO A 292 16.64 -5.18 -27.31
CA PRO A 292 17.68 -5.39 -28.30
C PRO A 292 17.93 -6.89 -28.43
N THR A 293 17.87 -7.39 -29.65
CA THR A 293 18.26 -8.78 -29.97
C THR A 293 19.70 -9.01 -29.51
N PRO A 294 19.99 -10.04 -28.71
CA PRO A 294 21.35 -10.28 -28.23
C PRO A 294 22.25 -10.60 -29.44
N VAL A 295 23.27 -9.78 -29.64
CA VAL A 295 24.35 -10.06 -30.60
C VAL A 295 25.21 -11.18 -29.98
N PRO A 296 25.42 -12.32 -30.66
CA PRO A 296 26.25 -13.38 -30.12
C PRO A 296 27.71 -12.89 -30.05
N VAL A 297 28.25 -12.87 -28.83
CA VAL A 297 29.69 -12.62 -28.60
C VAL A 297 30.46 -13.80 -29.16
N ARG A 298 31.17 -13.55 -30.28
CA ARG A 298 32.05 -14.54 -30.90
C ARG A 298 33.28 -14.72 -30.01
N VAL A 299 33.38 -15.87 -29.36
CA VAL A 299 34.59 -16.32 -28.68
C VAL A 299 35.67 -16.54 -29.76
N ALA A 300 36.70 -15.70 -29.76
CA ALA A 300 37.87 -15.88 -30.62
C ALA A 300 38.66 -17.10 -30.14
N SER A 301 38.47 -18.23 -30.82
CA SER A 301 39.36 -19.38 -30.78
C SER A 301 40.43 -19.22 -31.86
N SER A 302 41.67 -19.50 -31.49
CA SER A 302 42.89 -19.29 -32.24
C SER A 302 43.12 -20.33 -33.35
N ARG A 303 43.68 -19.90 -34.50
CA ARG A 303 44.69 -20.63 -35.31
C ARG A 303 45.18 -19.77 -36.52
N PRO A 304 46.32 -20.10 -37.15
CA PRO A 304 47.35 -19.14 -37.56
C PRO A 304 47.24 -18.69 -39.02
N ALA A 305 47.85 -17.54 -39.32
CA ALA A 305 47.93 -16.96 -40.65
C ALA A 305 48.77 -17.84 -41.60
N ALA A 306 48.22 -18.02 -42.80
CA ALA A 306 48.89 -18.65 -43.92
C ALA A 306 50.00 -17.74 -44.47
N ILE A 307 51.02 -18.41 -44.99
CA ILE A 307 52.27 -17.88 -45.54
C ILE A 307 52.01 -17.56 -47.02
N ASP A 308 52.18 -16.30 -47.42
CA ASP A 308 52.36 -15.93 -48.82
C ASP A 308 53.85 -16.03 -49.17
N ALA A 309 54.12 -16.71 -50.27
CA ALA A 309 55.43 -16.92 -50.84
C ALA A 309 55.78 -15.76 -51.77
N GLU A 310 56.85 -15.03 -51.48
CA GLU A 310 57.62 -14.32 -52.49
C GLU A 310 59.09 -14.24 -52.08
N GLN A 311 59.97 -14.38 -53.08
CA GLN A 311 61.41 -14.65 -53.01
C GLN A 311 62.22 -13.45 -52.50
N ASP A 312 63.25 -13.68 -51.67
CA ASP A 312 64.67 -13.44 -52.03
C ASP A 312 65.63 -13.55 -50.82
N ALA A 313 66.53 -14.52 -50.96
CA ALA A 313 67.98 -14.53 -50.70
C ALA A 313 68.65 -13.76 -49.51
N VAL A 314 69.51 -14.53 -48.82
CA VAL A 314 70.85 -14.22 -48.23
C VAL A 314 70.99 -13.85 -46.73
N ASP A 315 71.73 -14.73 -46.04
CA ASP A 315 72.72 -14.54 -44.96
C ASP A 315 72.33 -14.31 -43.47
N ARG A 316 72.71 -15.34 -42.68
CA ARG A 316 73.66 -15.34 -41.55
C ARG A 316 73.27 -14.94 -40.10
N TYR A 317 73.65 -15.88 -39.21
CA TYR A 317 74.23 -15.78 -37.86
C TYR A 317 73.39 -15.98 -36.57
N ASP A 318 73.74 -17.10 -35.90
CA ASP A 318 74.04 -17.34 -34.47
C ASP A 318 73.10 -16.92 -33.31
N ASN A 319 72.47 -17.93 -32.68
CA ASN A 319 72.72 -18.50 -31.32
C ASN A 319 73.21 -17.56 -30.17
N PRO A 320 73.10 -17.93 -28.86
CA PRO A 320 71.96 -18.28 -27.99
C PRO A 320 72.08 -17.75 -26.52
N VAL A 321 71.31 -18.34 -25.56
CA VAL A 321 71.63 -18.54 -24.10
C VAL A 321 71.42 -17.31 -23.17
N GLN A 322 70.85 -17.33 -21.95
CA GLN A 322 70.31 -18.31 -20.98
C GLN A 322 69.50 -17.55 -19.88
N PRO A 323 68.77 -18.24 -18.98
CA PRO A 323 67.90 -17.66 -17.95
C PRO A 323 68.55 -17.58 -16.56
N ARG A 324 68.03 -16.75 -15.63
CA ARG A 324 68.15 -17.00 -14.17
C ARG A 324 67.22 -16.16 -13.25
N LYS A 325 66.46 -16.92 -12.45
CA LYS A 325 66.17 -16.81 -11.00
C LYS A 325 65.30 -15.68 -10.41
N LEU A 326 64.13 -16.12 -9.94
CA LEU A 326 63.69 -16.25 -8.53
C LEU A 326 64.09 -15.15 -7.53
N GLY A 327 63.09 -14.46 -6.98
CA GLY A 327 63.23 -13.57 -5.82
C GLY A 327 61.88 -13.25 -5.19
N MET A 328 61.42 -14.13 -4.29
CA MET A 328 60.30 -13.93 -3.38
C MET A 328 60.71 -12.92 -2.29
N ASN A 329 59.84 -11.97 -1.92
CA ASN A 329 59.89 -11.40 -0.57
C ASN A 329 58.52 -10.89 -0.11
N LEU A 330 58.14 -11.39 1.06
CA LEU A 330 57.02 -11.01 1.91
C LEU A 330 57.42 -9.85 2.85
N ARG A 331 56.36 -9.30 3.47
CA ARG A 331 56.29 -8.46 4.68
C ARG A 331 56.23 -6.96 4.37
N ARG A 332 55.36 -6.19 5.01
CA ARG A 332 54.75 -6.33 6.35
C ARG A 332 53.39 -5.67 6.38
#